data_AF-A0A845YEY0-F1
#
_entry.id   AF-A0A845YEY0-F1
#
_cell.length_a   1.000
_cell.length_b   1.000
_cell.length_c   1.000
_cell.angle_alpha   90.00
_cell.angle_beta   90.00
_cell.angle_gamma   90.00
#
_symmetry.space_group_name_H-M   'P 1'
#
loop_
_entity.id
_entity.type
_entity.pdbx_description
1 polymer ?
#
loop_
_entity_poly.entity_id
_entity_poly.type
_entity_poly.pdbx_seq_one_letter_code
_entity_poly.pdbx_strand_id
1 'polypeptide(L)'
;AAADLDVEPSIINSLTGAVFEVRQGYKSKDSKRQNADLANAATAYTKSYFPCILVLSSQIDTDIVLRYRASKWFILTGMVGTNDPLQSTYDFVKNVVGYDLAAFFERNSETIKSEVDVVLEALLSSK
;
A
#
# COMPACT_ATOMS: atom_id res chain seq x y z
N ALA A 1 1.21 6.82 -14.01
CA ALA A 1 1.20 5.61 -13.16
C ALA A 1 1.48 4.33 -13.95
N ALA A 2 0.55 3.82 -14.79
CA ALA A 2 0.77 2.57 -15.54
C ALA A 2 1.81 2.71 -16.67
N ALA A 3 1.82 3.84 -17.37
CA ALA A 3 2.84 4.16 -18.38
C ALA A 3 4.25 4.21 -17.77
N ASP A 4 4.39 4.76 -16.56
CA ASP A 4 5.67 4.85 -15.82
C ASP A 4 6.23 3.48 -15.41
N LEU A 5 5.41 2.43 -15.53
CA LEU A 5 5.82 1.04 -15.31
C LEU A 5 6.10 0.31 -16.62
N ASP A 6 6.06 0.95 -17.79
CA ASP A 6 6.12 0.31 -19.11
C ASP A 6 5.02 -0.75 -19.29
N VAL A 7 3.79 -0.44 -18.88
CA VAL A 7 2.62 -1.24 -19.25
C VAL A 7 2.23 -0.88 -20.68
N GLU A 8 2.02 -1.90 -21.53
CA GLU A 8 1.65 -1.71 -22.93
C GLU A 8 0.39 -0.83 -23.08
N PRO A 9 0.36 0.13 -24.02
CA PRO A 9 -0.79 1.03 -24.21
C PRO A 9 -2.12 0.31 -24.45
N SER A 10 -2.09 -0.83 -25.15
CA SER A 10 -3.28 -1.67 -25.39
C SER A 10 -3.85 -2.24 -24.09
N ILE A 11 -2.99 -2.59 -23.13
CA ILE A 11 -3.39 -3.02 -21.79
C ILE A 11 -3.91 -1.82 -21.00
N ILE A 12 -3.22 -0.67 -21.03
CA ILE A 12 -3.69 0.54 -20.32
C ILE A 12 -5.11 0.91 -20.74
N ASN A 13 -5.38 0.87 -22.05
CA ASN A 13 -6.70 1.19 -22.61
C ASN A 13 -7.79 0.15 -22.26
N SER A 14 -7.42 -1.06 -21.85
CA SER A 14 -8.38 -2.07 -21.41
C SER A 14 -8.68 -2.01 -19.91
N LEU A 15 -7.89 -1.28 -19.12
CA LEU A 15 -8.09 -1.18 -17.67
C LEU A 15 -9.39 -0.45 -17.34
N THR A 16 -10.19 -1.05 -16.47
CA THR A 16 -11.49 -0.51 -16.01
C THR A 16 -11.41 0.15 -14.63
N GLY A 17 -10.29 -0.01 -13.93
CA GLY A 17 -10.05 0.57 -12.61
C GLY A 17 -8.73 0.12 -12.01
N ALA A 18 -8.56 0.33 -10.70
CA ALA A 18 -7.42 -0.12 -9.94
C ALA A 18 -7.86 -0.92 -8.71
N VAL A 19 -7.04 -1.88 -8.29
CA VAL A 19 -7.24 -2.67 -7.07
C VAL A 19 -6.03 -2.49 -6.15
N PHE A 20 -6.30 -2.39 -4.85
CA PHE A 20 -5.28 -2.06 -3.86
C PHE A 20 -5.09 -3.19 -2.87
N GLU A 21 -3.86 -3.68 -2.76
CA GLU A 21 -3.38 -4.45 -1.62
C GLU A 21 -2.89 -3.47 -0.54
N VAL A 22 -3.54 -3.42 0.62
CA VAL A 22 -3.23 -2.46 1.68
C VAL A 22 -2.42 -3.13 2.79
N ARG A 23 -1.27 -2.55 3.15
CA ARG A 23 -0.38 -3.08 4.20
C ARG A 23 0.11 -2.01 5.15
N GLN A 24 0.26 -2.36 6.43
CA GLN A 24 0.85 -1.45 7.42
C GLN A 24 2.35 -1.22 7.13
N GLY A 25 3.08 -2.29 6.83
CA GLY A 25 4.49 -2.29 6.45
C GLY A 25 4.84 -3.58 5.73
N TYR A 26 5.98 -3.61 5.05
CA TYR A 26 6.38 -4.78 4.27
C TYR A 26 7.86 -5.10 4.46
N LYS A 27 8.16 -5.90 5.49
CA LYS A 27 9.54 -6.35 5.81
C LYS A 27 9.83 -7.81 5.52
N SER A 28 8.80 -8.63 5.30
CA SER A 28 8.97 -10.08 5.21
C SER A 28 9.54 -10.49 3.85
N LYS A 29 10.70 -11.14 3.85
CA LYS A 29 11.26 -11.84 2.68
C LYS A 29 10.70 -13.25 2.48
N ASP A 30 9.58 -13.58 3.13
CA ASP A 30 8.91 -14.87 2.98
C ASP A 30 8.45 -15.07 1.53
N SER A 31 8.99 -16.10 0.89
CA SER A 31 8.77 -16.36 -0.54
C SER A 31 7.33 -16.74 -0.83
N LYS A 32 6.62 -17.39 0.11
CA LYS A 32 5.21 -17.77 -0.08
C LYS A 32 4.34 -16.52 -0.17
N ARG A 33 4.52 -15.56 0.74
CA ARG A 33 3.79 -14.29 0.73
C ARG A 33 4.04 -13.48 -0.54
N GLN A 34 5.31 -13.34 -0.93
CA GLN A 34 5.65 -12.60 -2.15
C GLN A 34 5.05 -13.25 -3.41
N ASN A 35 5.04 -14.58 -3.50
CA ASN A 35 4.47 -15.28 -4.65
C ASN A 35 2.94 -15.14 -4.69
N ALA A 36 2.26 -15.15 -3.53
CA ALA A 36 0.83 -14.89 -3.47
C ALA A 36 0.49 -13.48 -3.95
N ASP A 37 1.29 -12.49 -3.54
CA ASP A 37 1.11 -11.09 -3.96
C ASP A 37 1.29 -10.91 -5.47
N LEU A 38 2.30 -11.56 -6.06
CA LEU A 38 2.50 -11.56 -7.51
C LEU A 38 1.36 -12.26 -8.26
N ALA A 39 0.83 -13.36 -7.72
CA ALA A 39 -0.32 -14.04 -8.30
C ALA A 39 -1.58 -13.17 -8.27
N ASN A 40 -1.78 -12.40 -7.20
CA ASN A 40 -2.87 -11.43 -7.09
C ASN A 40 -2.71 -10.29 -8.12
N ALA A 41 -1.51 -9.74 -8.28
CA ALA A 41 -1.24 -8.71 -9.28
C ALA A 41 -1.50 -9.20 -10.71
N ALA A 42 -1.06 -10.43 -11.03
CA ALA A 42 -1.35 -11.05 -12.32
C ALA A 42 -2.87 -11.24 -12.54
N THR A 43 -3.58 -11.70 -11.51
CA THR A 43 -5.04 -11.88 -11.54
C THR A 43 -5.75 -10.54 -11.80
N ALA A 44 -5.33 -9.46 -11.15
CA ALA A 44 -5.88 -8.13 -11.39
C ALA A 44 -5.79 -7.73 -12.87
N TYR A 45 -4.62 -7.90 -13.51
CA TYR A 45 -4.48 -7.65 -14.94
C TYR A 45 -5.42 -8.50 -15.79
N THR A 46 -5.58 -9.80 -15.49
CA THR A 46 -6.55 -10.65 -16.21
C THR A 46 -8.01 -10.21 -16.04
N LYS A 47 -8.30 -9.47 -14.95
CA LYS A 47 -9.60 -8.89 -14.65
C LYS A 47 -9.71 -7.43 -15.10
N SER A 48 -8.74 -6.94 -15.87
CA SER A 48 -8.69 -5.55 -16.36
C SER A 48 -8.59 -4.50 -15.25
N TYR A 49 -7.94 -4.84 -14.13
CA TYR A 49 -7.63 -3.89 -13.07
C TYR A 49 -6.14 -3.60 -12.99
N PHE A 50 -5.79 -2.33 -12.77
CA PHE A 50 -4.44 -1.91 -12.47
C PHE A 50 -4.09 -2.32 -11.04
N PRO A 51 -3.08 -3.17 -10.85
CA PRO A 51 -2.75 -3.61 -9.50
C PRO A 51 -1.90 -2.54 -8.82
N CYS A 52 -2.24 -2.24 -7.58
CA CYS A 52 -1.53 -1.29 -6.72
C CYS A 52 -1.28 -1.93 -5.34
N ILE A 53 -0.15 -1.62 -4.73
CA ILE A 53 0.11 -1.86 -3.31
C ILE A 53 0.23 -0.51 -2.60
N LEU A 54 -0.48 -0.39 -1.49
CA LEU A 54 -0.50 0.79 -0.64
C LEU A 54 0.08 0.41 0.71
N VAL A 55 1.26 0.95 1.02
CA VAL A 55 1.94 0.72 2.29
C VAL A 55 1.79 1.96 3.16
N LEU A 56 1.29 1.79 4.39
CA LEU A 56 1.04 2.90 5.34
C LEU A 56 2.31 3.41 6.03
N SER A 57 3.41 2.65 5.98
CA SER A 57 4.72 3.04 6.49
C SER A 57 5.72 3.28 5.36
N SER A 58 6.82 3.96 5.68
CA SER A 58 7.99 4.09 4.80
C SER A 58 8.81 2.79 4.68
N GLN A 59 8.43 1.74 5.43
CA GLN A 59 9.23 0.53 5.58
C GLN A 59 8.79 -0.55 4.59
N ILE A 60 9.41 -0.53 3.42
CA ILE A 60 9.38 -1.62 2.43
C ILE A 60 10.81 -1.97 2.00
N ASP A 61 11.11 -3.26 1.93
CA ASP A 61 12.43 -3.73 1.50
C ASP A 61 12.65 -3.47 0.00
N THR A 62 13.83 -2.95 -0.37
CA THR A 62 14.15 -2.57 -1.75
C THR A 62 14.08 -3.73 -2.74
N ASP A 63 14.45 -4.95 -2.34
CA ASP A 63 14.37 -6.12 -3.24
C ASP A 63 12.91 -6.41 -3.61
N ILE A 64 12.00 -6.18 -2.67
CA ILE A 64 10.55 -6.36 -2.85
C ILE A 64 10.00 -5.27 -3.77
N VAL A 65 10.42 -4.02 -3.58
CA VAL A 65 10.07 -2.90 -4.49
C VAL A 65 10.49 -3.24 -5.93
N LEU A 66 11.75 -3.64 -6.12
CA LEU A 66 12.28 -3.98 -7.45
C LEU A 66 11.50 -5.14 -8.08
N ARG A 67 11.26 -6.21 -7.31
CA ARG A 67 10.50 -7.37 -7.77
C ARG A 67 9.08 -7.01 -8.19
N TYR A 68 8.39 -6.19 -7.40
CA TYR A 68 7.00 -5.79 -7.67
C TYR A 68 6.89 -4.81 -8.84
N ARG A 69 7.82 -3.86 -8.96
CA ARG A 69 7.90 -2.97 -10.13
C ARG A 69 8.17 -3.76 -11.41
N ALA A 70 9.05 -4.77 -11.36
CA ALA A 70 9.28 -5.67 -12.50
C ALA A 70 8.03 -6.43 -12.93
N SER A 71 7.12 -6.72 -11.99
CA SER A 71 5.79 -7.30 -12.27
C SER A 71 4.70 -6.25 -12.55
N LYS A 72 5.11 -5.01 -12.89
CA LYS A 72 4.22 -3.91 -13.24
C LYS A 72 3.25 -3.51 -12.13
N TRP A 73 3.63 -3.80 -10.88
CA TRP A 73 2.81 -3.43 -9.73
C TRP A 73 3.11 -2.00 -9.30
N PHE A 74 2.07 -1.18 -9.13
CA PHE A 74 2.23 0.19 -8.68
C PHE A 74 2.38 0.24 -7.16
N ILE A 75 3.35 1.01 -6.65
CA ILE A 75 3.71 1.00 -5.23
C ILE A 75 3.57 2.41 -4.67
N LEU A 76 2.78 2.54 -3.61
CA LEU A 76 2.67 3.73 -2.76
C LEU A 76 3.26 3.41 -1.38
N THR A 77 3.97 4.38 -0.80
CA THR A 77 4.64 4.22 0.50
C THR A 77 4.17 5.27 1.50
N GLY A 78 4.33 4.99 2.79
CA GLY A 78 3.85 5.84 3.87
C GLY A 78 4.71 7.07 4.15
N MET A 79 5.21 7.75 3.12
CA MET A 79 5.88 9.05 3.25
C MET A 79 4.84 10.15 3.44
N VAL A 80 5.12 11.13 4.28
CA VAL A 80 4.24 12.30 4.51
C VAL A 80 4.94 13.55 3.98
N GLY A 81 4.17 14.48 3.42
CA GLY A 81 4.69 15.79 3.01
C GLY A 81 5.48 15.80 1.70
N THR A 82 5.39 14.73 0.90
CA THR A 82 6.03 14.67 -0.43
C THR A 82 5.29 15.48 -1.49
N ASN A 83 4.01 15.80 -1.26
CA ASN A 83 3.10 16.38 -2.25
C ASN A 83 3.06 15.60 -3.57
N ASP A 84 3.24 14.28 -3.50
CA ASP A 84 3.30 13.39 -4.66
C ASP A 84 2.35 12.19 -4.46
N PRO A 85 1.12 12.24 -5.01
CA PRO A 85 0.15 11.15 -4.91
C PRO A 85 0.53 9.90 -5.72
N LEU A 86 1.64 9.92 -6.48
CA LEU A 86 2.17 8.76 -7.18
C LEU A 86 3.24 8.01 -6.38
N GLN A 87 3.70 8.57 -5.26
CA GLN A 87 4.73 7.96 -4.40
C GLN A 87 4.25 7.77 -2.96
N SER A 88 3.44 8.72 -2.47
CA SER A 88 2.94 8.71 -1.11
C SER A 88 1.50 8.20 -1.02
N THR A 89 1.33 7.20 -0.15
CA THR A 89 0.03 6.73 0.31
C THR A 89 -0.80 7.87 0.90
N TYR A 90 -0.21 8.72 1.74
CA TYR A 90 -0.94 9.79 2.41
C TYR A 90 -1.35 10.90 1.43
N ASP A 91 -0.47 11.27 0.50
CA ASP A 91 -0.80 12.25 -0.54
C ASP A 91 -1.83 11.68 -1.52
N PHE A 92 -1.76 10.38 -1.86
CA PHE A 92 -2.77 9.72 -2.69
C PHE A 92 -4.15 9.76 -2.03
N VAL A 93 -4.26 9.33 -0.76
CA VAL A 93 -5.56 9.30 -0.07
C VAL A 93 -6.10 10.73 0.11
N LYS A 94 -5.24 11.71 0.40
CA LYS A 94 -5.65 13.11 0.50
C LYS A 94 -6.13 13.69 -0.82
N ASN A 95 -5.32 13.57 -1.88
CA ASN A 95 -5.52 14.32 -3.12
C ASN A 95 -6.40 13.58 -4.14
N VAL A 96 -6.44 12.25 -4.10
CA VAL A 96 -7.19 11.41 -5.05
C VAL A 96 -8.46 10.85 -4.40
N VAL A 97 -8.36 10.30 -3.19
CA VAL A 97 -9.54 9.77 -2.48
C VAL A 97 -10.34 10.90 -1.80
N GLY A 98 -9.68 12.03 -1.49
CA GLY A 98 -10.32 13.18 -0.85
C GLY A 98 -10.40 13.08 0.67
N TYR A 99 -9.56 12.27 1.30
CA TYR A 99 -9.55 12.09 2.76
C TYR A 99 -8.14 12.28 3.34
N ASP A 100 -8.00 13.18 4.31
CA ASP A 100 -6.72 13.41 4.98
C ASP A 100 -6.47 12.34 6.06
N LEU A 101 -5.96 11.19 5.60
CA LEU A 101 -5.68 10.04 6.46
C LEU A 101 -4.55 10.32 7.46
N ALA A 102 -3.55 11.12 7.09
CA ALA A 102 -2.48 11.52 8.00
C ALA A 102 -3.05 12.36 9.15
N ALA A 103 -3.82 13.40 8.81
CA ALA A 103 -4.44 14.26 9.81
C ALA A 103 -5.46 13.50 10.68
N PHE A 104 -6.12 12.46 10.16
CA PHE A 104 -6.96 11.56 10.97
C PHE A 104 -6.13 10.86 12.05
N PHE A 105 -5.01 10.22 11.70
CA PHE A 105 -4.18 9.54 12.68
C PHE A 105 -3.57 10.51 13.70
N GLU A 106 -3.13 11.69 13.26
CA GLU A 106 -2.58 12.72 14.14
C GLU A 106 -3.60 13.18 15.19
N ARG A 107 -4.82 13.55 14.76
CA ARG A 107 -5.89 14.04 15.67
C ARG A 107 -6.37 12.98 16.66
N ASN A 108 -6.29 11.70 16.30
CA ASN A 108 -6.78 10.60 17.12
C ASN A 108 -5.63 9.84 17.81
N SER A 109 -4.39 10.33 17.73
CA SER A 109 -3.20 9.61 18.20
C SER A 109 -3.26 9.25 19.69
N GLU A 110 -3.74 10.18 20.54
CA GLU A 110 -3.92 9.94 21.98
C GLU A 110 -4.95 8.85 22.25
N THR A 111 -6.11 8.91 21.58
CA THR A 111 -7.17 7.90 21.71
C THR A 111 -6.69 6.53 21.24
N ILE A 112 -6.06 6.46 20.05
CA ILE A 112 -5.53 5.20 19.51
C ILE A 112 -4.49 4.61 20.46
N LYS A 113 -3.59 5.44 21.00
CA LYS A 113 -2.59 4.98 21.97
C LYS A 113 -3.26 4.42 23.22
N SER A 114 -4.25 5.13 23.79
CA SER A 114 -4.97 4.66 24.98
C SER A 114 -5.63 3.30 24.76
N GLU A 115 -6.29 3.10 23.61
CA GLU A 115 -6.92 1.82 23.28
C GLU A 115 -5.88 0.70 23.11
N VAL A 116 -4.75 1.00 22.47
CA VAL A 116 -3.64 0.04 22.33
C VAL A 116 -3.07 -0.35 23.69
N ASP A 117 -2.84 0.63 24.57
CA ASP A 117 -2.31 0.39 25.92
C ASP A 117 -3.27 -0.51 26.73
N VAL A 118 -4.58 -0.25 26.68
CA VAL A 118 -5.60 -1.10 27.33
C VAL A 118 -5.57 -2.54 26.81
N VAL A 119 -5.47 -2.74 25.50
CA VAL A 119 -5.39 -4.08 24.90
C VAL A 119 -4.10 -4.80 25.31
N LEU A 120 -2.97 -4.09 25.30
CA LEU A 120 -1.69 -4.65 25.69
C LEU A 120 -1.67 -5.02 27.18
N GLU A 121 -2.20 -4.17 28.04
CA GLU A 121 -2.38 -4.48 29.46
C GLU A 121 -3.21 -5.74 29.64
N ALA A 122 -4.41 -5.82 29.04
CA ALA A 122 -5.27 -6.99 29.15
C ALA A 122 -4.59 -8.29 28.71
N LEU A 123 -3.79 -8.26 27.63
CA LEU A 123 -3.09 -9.42 27.10
C LEU A 123 -1.85 -9.81 27.93
N LEU A 124 -1.15 -8.83 28.52
CA LEU A 124 0.13 -9.05 29.19
C LEU A 124 0.02 -9.13 30.72
N SER A 125 -1.06 -8.63 31.31
CA SER A 125 -1.34 -8.71 32.74
C SER A 125 -2.21 -9.91 33.13
N SER A 126 -2.64 -10.72 32.14
CA SER A 126 -3.34 -11.98 32.38
C SER A 126 -2.41 -12.99 33.05
N LYS A 127 -2.66 -13.29 34.33
CA LYS A 127 -2.14 -14.49 35.02
C LYS A 127 -2.91 -15.73 34.63
#